data_AF-R9B8C3-F1
#
_entry.id   AF-R9B8C3-F1
#
_cell.length_a   1.000
_cell.length_b   1.000
_cell.length_c   1.000
_cell.angle_alpha   90.00
_cell.angle_beta   90.00
_cell.angle_gamma   90.00
#
_symmetry.space_group_name_H-M   'P 1'
#
loop_
_entity.id
_entity.type
_entity.pdbx_description
1 polymer ?
#
loop_
_entity_poly.entity_id
_entity_poly.type
_entity_poly.pdbx_seq_one_letter_code
_entity_poly.pdbx_strand_id
1 'polypeptide(L)'
;MINLNTPAGIQNLKAIVQEFDACLYVERDYFFDKHYTLVQCEADIEKIRAAVKAAELRKGVQIKVDFSHVPDKGMRRIRFKGHGVVDRCEDGRVFGRLDDGRPFCCFVSDVDLLDPDAVANKPKGYAEMMILRSAYVQGNRSPEAKQANSQYMLIRRKGLLSQVKKMAEYLGDGP
;
A
#
# COMPACT_ATOMS: atom_id res chain seq x y z
N MET A 1 -11.30 -23.97 1.56
CA MET A 1 -10.19 -23.48 0.72
C MET A 1 -10.38 -21.99 0.51
N ILE A 2 -9.41 -21.19 0.96
CA ILE A 2 -9.45 -19.73 0.84
C ILE A 2 -9.19 -19.39 -0.64
N ASN A 3 -10.17 -18.77 -1.29
CA ASN A 3 -10.06 -18.42 -2.71
C ASN A 3 -9.44 -17.02 -2.84
N LEU A 4 -8.11 -16.96 -2.79
CA LEU A 4 -7.30 -15.72 -2.90
C LEU A 4 -7.38 -15.06 -4.29
N ASN A 5 -8.10 -15.68 -5.24
CA ASN A 5 -8.14 -15.25 -6.63
C ASN A 5 -9.22 -14.18 -6.92
N THR A 6 -10.10 -13.88 -5.95
CA THR A 6 -11.14 -12.85 -6.14
C THR A 6 -10.84 -11.60 -5.31
N PRO A 7 -11.04 -10.38 -5.86
CA PRO A 7 -10.89 -9.14 -5.11
C PRO A 7 -11.73 -9.12 -3.83
N ALA A 8 -12.93 -9.70 -3.86
CA ALA A 8 -13.82 -9.85 -2.70
C ALA A 8 -13.22 -10.76 -1.61
N GLY A 9 -12.58 -11.88 -2.00
CA GLY A 9 -11.89 -12.77 -1.06
C GLY A 9 -10.72 -12.08 -0.36
N ILE A 10 -9.94 -11.28 -1.09
CA ILE A 10 -8.82 -10.49 -0.54
C ILE A 10 -9.35 -9.45 0.47
N GLN A 11 -10.43 -8.74 0.15
CA GLN A 11 -11.03 -7.75 1.05
C GLN A 11 -11.60 -8.39 2.33
N ASN A 12 -12.22 -9.56 2.23
CA ASN A 12 -12.70 -10.29 3.41
C ASN A 12 -11.56 -10.69 4.34
N LEU A 13 -10.43 -11.18 3.78
CA LEU A 13 -9.25 -11.53 4.57
C LEU A 13 -8.62 -10.31 5.22
N LYS A 14 -8.58 -9.17 4.53
CA LYS A 14 -8.16 -7.89 5.12
C LYS A 14 -9.03 -7.49 6.31
N ALA A 15 -10.34 -7.61 6.16
CA ALA A 15 -11.28 -7.29 7.24
C ALA A 15 -11.04 -8.18 8.47
N ILE A 16 -10.78 -9.48 8.27
CA ILE A 16 -10.44 -10.41 9.36
C ILE A 16 -9.13 -10.01 10.05
N VAL A 17 -8.09 -9.65 9.29
CA VAL A 17 -6.82 -9.17 9.88
C VAL A 17 -7.03 -7.86 10.65
N GLN A 18 -7.81 -6.93 10.12
CA GLN A 18 -8.12 -5.66 10.81
C GLN A 18 -8.94 -5.88 12.08
N GLU A 19 -9.89 -6.82 12.06
CA GLU A 19 -10.65 -7.20 13.25
C GLU A 19 -9.72 -7.79 14.32
N PHE A 20 -8.79 -8.67 13.93
CA PHE A 20 -7.78 -9.20 14.85
C PHE A 20 -6.87 -8.11 15.44
N ASP A 21 -6.45 -7.13 14.63
CA ASP A 21 -5.63 -6.00 15.08
C ASP A 21 -6.37 -5.04 16.01
N ALA A 22 -7.69 -4.94 15.86
CA ALA A 22 -8.55 -4.13 16.72
C ALA A 22 -8.92 -4.86 18.02
N CYS A 23 -8.85 -6.20 18.06
CA CYS A 23 -9.20 -6.99 19.23
C CYS A 23 -8.21 -6.75 20.39
N LEU A 24 -8.76 -6.45 21.56
CA LEU A 24 -7.99 -6.49 22.80
C LEU A 24 -7.63 -7.93 23.14
N TYR A 25 -6.56 -8.12 23.94
CA TYR A 25 -6.05 -9.46 24.28
C TYR A 25 -7.12 -10.37 24.90
N VAL A 26 -8.06 -9.79 25.66
CA VAL A 26 -9.16 -10.50 26.34
C VAL A 26 -10.24 -10.99 25.36
N GLU A 27 -10.32 -10.42 24.16
CA GLU A 27 -11.34 -10.74 23.15
C GLU A 27 -10.83 -11.73 22.08
N ARG A 28 -9.55 -12.13 22.16
CA ARG A 28 -8.92 -13.01 21.15
C ARG A 28 -9.57 -14.39 21.09
N ASP A 29 -9.95 -14.96 22.22
CA ASP A 29 -10.62 -16.26 22.25
C ASP A 29 -11.96 -16.20 21.50
N TYR A 30 -12.74 -15.13 21.72
CA TYR A 30 -13.99 -14.89 20.99
C TYR A 30 -13.78 -14.68 19.49
N PHE A 31 -12.69 -13.99 19.11
CA PHE A 31 -12.31 -13.83 17.71
C PHE A 31 -12.03 -15.18 17.04
N PHE A 32 -11.24 -16.05 17.67
CA PHE A 32 -10.92 -17.38 17.13
C PHE A 32 -12.15 -18.27 17.06
N ASP A 33 -13.07 -18.19 18.03
CA ASP A 33 -14.34 -18.92 17.97
C ASP A 33 -15.22 -18.46 16.81
N LYS A 34 -15.30 -17.14 16.56
CA LYS A 34 -16.07 -16.56 15.46
C LYS A 34 -15.51 -16.93 14.09
N HIS A 35 -14.18 -16.96 13.95
CA HIS A 35 -13.47 -17.18 12.70
C HIS A 35 -12.83 -18.57 12.57
N TYR A 36 -13.23 -19.53 13.42
CA TYR A 36 -12.59 -20.85 13.58
C TYR A 36 -12.37 -21.62 12.26
N THR A 37 -13.28 -21.44 11.30
CA THR A 37 -13.20 -22.10 9.98
C THR A 37 -12.06 -21.56 9.10
N LEU A 38 -11.55 -20.37 9.39
CA LEU A 38 -10.53 -19.66 8.61
C LEU A 38 -9.25 -19.42 9.42
N VAL A 39 -9.37 -19.20 10.72
CA VAL A 39 -8.27 -18.84 11.62
C VAL A 39 -8.43 -19.60 12.93
N GLN A 40 -7.48 -20.46 13.25
CA GLN A 40 -7.49 -21.23 14.50
C GLN A 40 -6.45 -20.72 15.50
N CYS A 41 -5.45 -19.99 15.01
CA CYS A 41 -4.38 -19.47 15.83
C CYS A 41 -3.76 -18.22 15.21
N GLU A 42 -2.93 -17.52 15.98
CA GLU A 42 -2.19 -16.33 15.51
C GLU A 42 -1.28 -16.65 14.31
N ALA A 43 -0.73 -17.86 14.24
CA ALA A 43 0.09 -18.26 13.09
C ALA A 43 -0.72 -18.29 11.79
N ASP A 44 -2.02 -18.55 11.84
CA ASP A 44 -2.89 -18.49 10.66
C ASP A 44 -3.20 -17.05 10.26
N ILE A 45 -3.30 -16.12 11.22
CA ILE A 45 -3.38 -14.67 10.92
C ILE A 45 -2.14 -14.21 10.17
N GLU A 46 -0.95 -14.62 10.59
CA GLU A 46 0.29 -14.25 9.90
C GLU A 46 0.38 -14.86 8.50
N LYS A 47 -0.12 -16.09 8.29
CA LYS A 47 -0.25 -16.67 6.95
C LYS A 47 -1.24 -15.88 6.09
N ILE A 48 -2.38 -15.46 6.64
CA ILE A 48 -3.36 -14.65 5.93
C ILE A 48 -2.77 -13.29 5.57
N ARG A 49 -2.05 -12.63 6.48
CA ARG A 49 -1.32 -11.39 6.22
C ARG A 49 -0.35 -11.54 5.06
N ALA A 50 0.48 -12.58 5.08
CA ALA A 50 1.43 -12.87 4.01
C ALA A 50 0.71 -13.14 2.68
N ALA A 51 -0.39 -13.89 2.70
CA ALA A 51 -1.18 -14.20 1.52
C ALA A 51 -1.87 -12.98 0.92
N VAL A 52 -2.47 -12.12 1.75
CA VAL A 52 -3.07 -10.84 1.34
C VAL A 52 -2.00 -9.95 0.72
N LYS A 53 -0.86 -9.79 1.41
CA LYS A 53 0.25 -8.97 0.92
C LYS A 53 0.80 -9.49 -0.42
N ALA A 54 0.93 -10.80 -0.57
CA ALA A 54 1.34 -11.42 -1.84
C ALA A 54 0.31 -11.21 -2.95
N ALA A 55 -0.99 -11.25 -2.65
CA ALA A 55 -2.06 -11.01 -3.62
C ALA A 55 -2.14 -9.54 -4.09
N GLU A 56 -1.65 -8.61 -3.26
CA GLU A 56 -1.50 -7.19 -3.59
C GLU A 56 -0.23 -6.89 -4.39
N LEU A 57 0.82 -7.69 -4.22
CA LEU A 57 2.08 -7.60 -4.96
C LEU A 57 1.93 -8.12 -6.40
N ARG A 58 1.13 -7.41 -7.18
CA ARG A 58 0.92 -7.68 -8.60
C ARG A 58 2.02 -7.04 -9.45
N LYS A 59 2.19 -7.57 -10.65
CA LYS A 59 3.08 -6.97 -11.65
C LYS A 59 2.73 -5.50 -11.87
N GLY A 60 3.73 -4.63 -11.83
CA GLY A 60 3.59 -3.19 -12.03
C GLY A 60 3.34 -2.38 -10.76
N VAL A 61 3.19 -3.02 -9.60
CA VAL A 61 3.05 -2.32 -8.32
C VAL A 61 4.39 -1.72 -7.92
N GLN A 62 4.36 -0.45 -7.49
CA GLN A 62 5.52 0.19 -6.91
C GLN A 62 5.72 -0.32 -5.49
N ILE A 63 6.98 -0.53 -5.15
CA ILE A 63 7.36 -1.06 -3.85
C ILE A 63 8.62 -0.38 -3.36
N LYS A 64 8.77 -0.39 -2.04
CA LYS A 64 10.01 -0.04 -1.37
C LYS A 64 10.57 -1.30 -0.75
N VAL A 65 11.85 -1.54 -0.97
CA VAL A 65 12.55 -2.68 -0.39
C VAL A 65 13.66 -2.18 0.52
N ASP A 66 13.83 -2.83 1.67
CA ASP A 66 14.96 -2.64 2.57
C ASP A 66 15.31 -3.98 3.21
N PHE A 67 16.18 -4.74 2.54
CA PHE A 67 16.62 -6.05 3.03
C PHE A 67 18.13 -6.21 2.92
N SER A 68 18.67 -7.13 3.69
CA SER A 68 20.09 -7.46 3.63
C SER A 68 20.28 -8.92 3.27
N HIS A 69 21.07 -9.16 2.22
CA HIS A 69 21.43 -10.49 1.76
C HIS A 69 22.92 -10.75 2.04
N VAL A 70 23.23 -11.93 2.55
CA VAL A 70 24.61 -12.40 2.68
C VAL A 70 24.79 -13.51 1.65
N PRO A 71 25.53 -13.26 0.55
CA PRO A 71 25.62 -14.22 -0.56
C PRO A 71 26.28 -15.54 -0.16
N ASP A 72 27.33 -15.51 0.66
CA ASP A 72 28.06 -16.70 1.13
C ASP A 72 28.66 -16.50 2.53
N LYS A 73 29.00 -17.61 3.20
CA LYS A 73 29.72 -17.59 4.49
C LYS A 73 31.05 -16.82 4.33
N GLY A 74 31.15 -15.68 5.00
CA GLY A 74 32.35 -14.84 5.01
C GLY A 74 32.34 -13.68 4.01
N MET A 75 31.32 -13.59 3.13
CA MET A 75 31.14 -12.42 2.27
C MET A 75 30.46 -11.27 3.01
N ARG A 76 30.78 -10.03 2.59
CA ARG A 76 30.15 -8.83 3.16
C ARG A 76 28.66 -8.84 2.91
N ARG A 77 27.89 -8.49 3.96
CA ARG A 77 26.45 -8.26 3.88
C ARG A 77 26.15 -7.17 2.85
N ILE A 78 25.33 -7.49 1.86
CA ILE A 78 24.87 -6.54 0.86
C ILE A 78 23.48 -6.06 1.28
N ARG A 79 23.31 -4.75 1.42
CA ARG A 79 22.00 -4.16 1.72
C ARG A 79 21.38 -3.66 0.43
N PHE A 80 20.19 -4.17 0.12
CA PHE A 80 19.34 -3.70 -0.96
C PHE A 80 18.32 -2.75 -0.37
N LYS A 81 18.45 -1.47 -0.71
CA LYS A 81 17.52 -0.43 -0.29
C LYS A 81 17.17 0.44 -1.48
N GLY A 82 15.87 0.57 -1.77
CA GLY A 82 15.44 1.37 -2.90
C GLY A 82 13.94 1.27 -3.16
N HIS A 83 13.49 2.11 -4.08
CA HIS A 83 12.16 2.02 -4.67
C HIS A 83 12.29 1.25 -5.98
N GLY A 84 11.22 0.56 -6.38
CA GLY A 84 11.21 -0.24 -7.58
C GLY A 84 9.83 -0.72 -7.94
N VAL A 85 9.77 -1.57 -8.95
CA VAL A 85 8.54 -2.14 -9.50
C VAL A 85 8.60 -3.66 -9.41
N VAL A 86 7.49 -4.25 -8.99
CA VAL A 86 7.30 -5.72 -9.00
C VAL A 86 7.13 -6.19 -10.43
N ASP A 87 7.97 -7.15 -10.84
CA ASP A 87 7.82 -7.86 -12.11
C ASP A 87 6.90 -9.09 -11.95
N ARG A 88 7.09 -9.85 -10.86
CA ARG A 88 6.32 -11.06 -10.53
C ARG A 88 6.45 -11.42 -9.06
N CYS A 89 5.47 -12.15 -8.52
CA CYS A 89 5.47 -12.69 -7.18
C CYS A 89 5.09 -14.17 -7.24
N GLU A 90 5.99 -15.06 -6.82
CA GLU A 90 5.84 -16.53 -6.87
C GLU A 90 6.41 -17.14 -5.59
N ASP A 91 5.74 -18.13 -5.02
CA ASP A 91 6.17 -18.89 -3.83
C ASP A 91 6.63 -18.02 -2.62
N GLY A 92 5.94 -16.90 -2.38
CA GLY A 92 6.28 -15.97 -1.29
C GLY A 92 7.56 -15.16 -1.52
N ARG A 93 8.08 -15.17 -2.75
CA ARG A 93 9.21 -14.34 -3.21
C ARG A 93 8.73 -13.30 -4.21
N VAL A 94 9.26 -12.09 -4.04
CA VAL A 94 8.99 -10.94 -4.90
C VAL A 94 10.19 -10.72 -5.79
N PHE A 95 9.96 -10.71 -7.09
CA PHE A 95 10.95 -10.37 -8.10
C PHE A 95 10.58 -9.02 -8.69
N GLY A 96 11.57 -8.17 -8.88
CA GLY A 96 11.36 -6.87 -9.51
C GLY A 96 12.65 -6.19 -9.89
N ARG A 97 12.51 -4.94 -10.30
CA ARG A 97 13.60 -4.03 -10.62
C ARG A 97 13.51 -2.77 -9.79
N LEU A 98 14.63 -2.39 -9.18
CA LEU A 98 14.79 -1.09 -8.55
C LEU A 98 14.84 0.01 -9.61
N ASP A 99 14.57 1.25 -9.20
CA ASP A 99 14.62 2.43 -10.07
C ASP A 99 16.02 2.69 -10.65
N ASP A 100 17.06 2.18 -9.99
CA ASP A 100 18.44 2.21 -10.49
C ASP A 100 18.77 1.08 -11.49
N GLY A 101 17.76 0.29 -11.86
CA GLY A 101 17.84 -0.78 -12.84
C GLY A 101 18.28 -2.13 -12.29
N ARG A 102 18.66 -2.22 -11.01
CA ARG A 102 19.11 -3.50 -10.43
C ARG A 102 17.92 -4.46 -10.22
N PRO A 103 18.01 -5.72 -10.68
CA PRO A 103 17.03 -6.72 -10.32
C PRO A 103 17.19 -7.10 -8.84
N PHE A 104 16.08 -7.41 -8.17
CA PHE A 104 16.08 -7.94 -6.81
C PHE A 104 15.17 -9.15 -6.68
N CYS A 105 15.45 -9.98 -5.68
CA CYS A 105 14.62 -11.07 -5.22
C CYS A 105 14.61 -11.05 -3.68
N CYS A 106 13.45 -10.85 -3.07
CA CYS A 106 13.29 -10.82 -1.61
C CYS A 106 12.02 -11.54 -1.17
N PHE A 107 11.87 -11.74 0.14
CA PHE A 107 10.63 -12.25 0.70
C PHE A 107 9.55 -11.17 0.69
N VAL A 108 8.29 -11.59 0.59
CA VAL A 108 7.11 -10.69 0.70
C VAL A 108 7.10 -9.90 2.01
N SER A 109 7.70 -10.44 3.08
CA SER A 109 7.86 -9.75 4.37
C SER A 109 8.71 -8.49 4.24
N ASP A 110 9.75 -8.53 3.40
CA ASP A 110 10.78 -7.47 3.31
C ASP A 110 10.43 -6.37 2.30
N VAL A 111 9.21 -6.44 1.76
CA VAL A 111 8.68 -5.49 0.79
C VAL A 111 7.62 -4.62 1.45
N ASP A 112 7.81 -3.32 1.39
CA ASP A 112 6.74 -2.38 1.72
C ASP A 112 6.01 -2.03 0.42
N LEU A 113 4.72 -2.34 0.39
CA LEU A 113 3.84 -1.87 -0.68
C LEU A 113 3.82 -0.35 -0.61
N LEU A 114 4.36 0.26 -1.65
CA LEU A 114 4.13 1.66 -1.86
C LEU A 114 2.74 1.73 -2.46
N ASP A 115 1.78 2.13 -1.63
CA ASP A 115 0.48 2.47 -2.16
C ASP A 115 0.72 3.45 -3.32
N PRO A 116 0.21 3.19 -4.54
CA PRO A 116 0.24 4.20 -5.60
C PRO A 116 -0.33 5.54 -5.13
N ASP A 117 -1.13 5.50 -4.06
CA ASP A 117 -1.69 6.62 -3.33
C ASP A 117 -0.71 7.33 -2.38
N ALA A 118 0.35 6.66 -1.95
CA ALA A 118 1.41 7.19 -1.10
C ALA A 118 2.63 7.69 -1.89
N VAL A 119 2.88 7.15 -3.09
CA VAL A 119 3.99 7.58 -3.98
C VAL A 119 3.55 8.59 -5.02
N ALA A 120 2.31 8.52 -5.47
CA ALA A 120 1.66 9.78 -5.78
C ALA A 120 1.59 10.52 -4.43
N ASN A 121 2.12 11.72 -4.39
CA ASN A 121 1.56 12.75 -3.53
C ASN A 121 0.05 12.86 -3.85
N LYS A 122 -0.80 11.89 -3.46
CA LYS A 122 -2.23 12.04 -3.61
C LYS A 122 -2.60 13.21 -2.72
N PRO A 123 -3.28 14.22 -3.26
CA PRO A 123 -4.20 14.90 -2.41
C PRO A 123 -5.18 13.83 -1.92
N LYS A 124 -5.28 13.63 -0.59
CA LYS A 124 -6.52 13.09 -0.04
C LYS A 124 -7.64 13.88 -0.71
N GLY A 125 -8.51 13.22 -1.47
CA GLY A 125 -9.58 13.75 -2.31
C GLY A 125 -9.28 15.03 -3.12
N TYR A 126 -9.67 15.06 -4.40
CA TYR A 126 -9.70 16.35 -5.12
C TYR A 126 -10.48 17.42 -4.33
N ALA A 127 -11.51 17.01 -3.58
CA ALA A 127 -12.26 17.85 -2.65
C ALA A 127 -11.38 18.45 -1.53
N GLU A 128 -10.65 17.62 -0.78
CA GLU A 128 -9.78 18.11 0.31
C GLU A 128 -8.58 18.93 -0.23
N MET A 129 -8.03 18.59 -1.40
CA MET A 129 -7.08 19.47 -2.11
C MET A 129 -7.66 20.86 -2.36
N MET A 130 -8.91 20.93 -2.82
CA MET A 130 -9.58 22.18 -3.14
C MET A 130 -9.93 22.99 -1.88
N ILE A 131 -10.29 22.32 -0.79
CA ILE A 131 -10.49 22.94 0.54
C ILE A 131 -9.19 23.54 1.05
N LEU A 132 -8.09 22.78 1.07
CA LEU A 132 -6.78 23.24 1.53
C LEU A 132 -6.21 24.34 0.64
N ARG A 133 -6.42 24.26 -0.68
CA ARG A 133 -6.10 25.35 -1.61
C ARG A 133 -6.92 26.60 -1.30
N SER A 134 -8.21 26.48 -1.01
CA SER A 134 -9.05 27.62 -0.63
C SER A 134 -8.48 28.30 0.62
N ALA A 135 -8.11 27.52 1.64
CA ALA A 135 -7.45 28.03 2.83
C ALA A 135 -6.12 28.74 2.50
N TYR A 136 -5.33 28.20 1.56
CA TYR A 136 -4.14 28.87 1.05
C TYR A 136 -4.46 30.23 0.41
N VAL A 137 -5.49 30.32 -0.42
CA VAL A 137 -5.92 31.59 -1.04
C VAL A 137 -6.38 32.59 0.02
N GLN A 138 -7.01 32.12 1.10
CA GLN A 138 -7.44 32.94 2.25
C GLN A 138 -6.30 33.38 3.19
N GLY A 139 -5.06 32.99 2.91
CA GLY A 139 -3.89 33.43 3.66
C GLY A 139 -3.30 32.39 4.63
N ASN A 140 -3.90 31.21 4.75
CA ASN A 140 -3.28 30.11 5.50
C ASN A 140 -2.01 29.63 4.79
N ARG A 141 -0.92 29.46 5.55
CA ARG A 141 0.41 29.06 5.02
C ARG A 141 0.92 27.78 5.67
N SER A 142 0.02 26.95 6.20
CA SER A 142 0.34 25.60 6.68
C SER A 142 1.05 24.78 5.58
N PRO A 143 1.90 23.80 5.96
CA PRO A 143 2.63 22.99 5.01
C PRO A 143 1.68 22.22 4.06
N GLU A 144 0.53 21.78 4.55
CA GLU A 144 -0.51 21.08 3.78
C GLU A 144 -1.16 22.00 2.74
N ALA A 145 -1.48 23.24 3.13
CA ALA A 145 -2.08 24.25 2.24
C ALA A 145 -1.11 24.66 1.11
N LYS A 146 0.18 24.79 1.42
CA LYS A 146 1.24 25.03 0.43
C LYS A 146 1.38 23.86 -0.56
N GLN A 147 1.38 22.64 -0.05
CA GLN A 147 1.48 21.42 -0.85
C GLN A 147 0.26 21.27 -1.79
N ALA A 148 -0.95 21.47 -1.27
CA ALA A 148 -2.19 21.43 -2.06
C ALA A 148 -2.20 22.49 -3.18
N ASN A 149 -1.75 23.71 -2.89
CA ASN A 149 -1.65 24.75 -3.92
C ASN A 149 -0.61 24.40 -5.01
N SER A 150 0.54 23.82 -4.62
CA SER A 150 1.56 23.36 -5.56
C SER A 150 1.05 22.25 -6.48
N GLN A 151 0.39 21.24 -5.91
CA GLN A 151 -0.25 20.16 -6.65
C GLN A 151 -1.31 20.68 -7.63
N TYR A 152 -2.19 21.56 -7.19
CA TYR A 152 -3.19 22.20 -8.06
C TYR A 152 -2.54 22.93 -9.24
N MET A 153 -1.48 23.71 -8.98
CA MET A 153 -0.77 24.45 -10.03
C MET A 153 -0.11 23.51 -11.04
N LEU A 154 0.45 22.38 -10.61
CA LEU A 154 1.00 21.35 -11.49
C LEU A 154 -0.08 20.71 -12.38
N ILE A 155 -1.22 20.33 -11.80
CA ILE A 155 -2.35 19.74 -12.54
C ILE A 155 -2.89 20.74 -13.56
N ARG A 156 -3.05 22.01 -13.17
CA ARG A 156 -3.51 23.09 -14.04
C ARG A 156 -2.54 23.33 -15.19
N ARG A 157 -1.24 23.39 -14.92
CA ARG A 157 -0.20 23.57 -15.95
C ARG A 157 -0.21 22.43 -16.97
N LYS A 158 -0.53 21.21 -16.54
CA LYS A 158 -0.65 20.03 -17.40
C LYS A 158 -1.99 19.93 -18.15
N GLY A 159 -2.96 20.81 -17.89
CA GLY A 159 -4.28 20.78 -18.54
C GLY A 159 -5.18 19.61 -18.07
N LEU A 160 -4.83 18.94 -16.98
CA LEU A 160 -5.50 17.70 -16.53
C LEU A 160 -6.65 17.95 -15.55
N LEU A 161 -6.99 19.21 -15.28
CA LEU A 161 -7.93 19.58 -14.21
C LEU A 161 -9.33 18.96 -14.39
N SER A 162 -9.80 18.88 -15.64
CA SER A 162 -11.10 18.29 -15.99
C SER A 162 -11.14 16.78 -15.80
N GLN A 163 -10.04 16.08 -16.08
CA GLN A 163 -9.93 14.64 -15.91
C GLN A 163 -9.88 14.29 -14.41
N VAL A 164 -9.06 15.01 -13.64
CA VAL A 164 -8.94 14.81 -12.20
C VAL A 164 -10.28 15.06 -11.49
N LYS A 165 -11.01 16.12 -11.88
CA LYS A 165 -12.34 16.40 -11.34
C LYS A 165 -13.34 15.26 -11.61
N LYS A 166 -13.41 14.77 -12.85
CA LYS A 166 -14.30 13.65 -13.22
C LYS A 166 -13.96 12.35 -12.48
N MET A 167 -12.67 12.07 -12.29
CA MET A 167 -12.23 10.89 -11.55
C MET A 167 -12.60 10.97 -10.06
N ALA A 168 -12.56 12.16 -9.46
CA ALA A 168 -12.99 12.36 -8.08
C ALA A 168 -14.50 12.17 -7.90
N GLU A 169 -15.31 12.68 -8.84
CA GLU A 169 -16.78 12.49 -8.84
C GLU A 169 -17.17 11.01 -8.94
N TYR A 170 -16.41 10.20 -9.69
CA TYR A 170 -16.63 8.75 -9.82
C TYR A 170 -16.26 7.96 -8.56
N LEU A 171 -15.27 8.43 -7.80
CA LEU A 171 -14.75 7.76 -6.60
C LEU A 171 -15.55 8.05 -5.32
N GLY A 172 -16.66 8.80 -5.43
CA GLY A 172 -17.51 9.13 -4.28
C GLY A 172 -16.98 10.29 -3.42
N ASP A 173 -15.92 10.98 -3.85
CA ASP A 173 -15.48 12.27 -3.31
C ASP A 173 -16.36 13.41 -3.87
N GLY A 174 -17.68 13.21 -3.78
CA GLY A 174 -18.66 14.24 -4.13
C GLY A 174 -18.50 15.48 -3.25
N PRO A 175 -18.93 16.65 -3.75
CA PRO A 175 -18.69 17.96 -3.11
C PRO A 175 -19.22 18.05 -1.67
#